data_AF-A0A061PBJ1-F1
#
_entry.id   AF-A0A061PBJ1-F1
#
_cell.length_a   1.000
_cell.length_b   1.000
_cell.length_c   1.000
_cell.angle_alpha   90.00
_cell.angle_beta   90.00
_cell.angle_gamma   90.00
#
_symmetry.space_group_name_H-M   'P 1'
#
loop_
_entity.id
_entity.type
_entity.pdbx_description
1 polymer ?
#
loop_
_entity_poly.entity_id
_entity_poly.type
_entity_poly.pdbx_seq_one_letter_code
_entity_poly.pdbx_strand_id
1 'polypeptide(L)'
;MKFFTKLTICLLAFLLLTSCWGAKEIQHQSYVTAIGIDFEDDEYVLYYEFLNYSTVAKSEAPGLGEGKSEIAIAQASGYTLEWIIGEIERAAATPISYSHINTIYLSPNVLEAEHINVVIDFLGRWPSVRYNTWLFASNSSVEDTMANNNFF
;
A
#
# COMPACT_ATOMS: atom_id res chain seq x y z
N MET A 1 33.90 4.73 46.79
CA MET A 1 33.61 5.66 45.67
C MET A 1 33.77 5.02 44.28
N LYS A 2 34.90 4.38 43.92
CA LYS A 2 35.12 3.79 42.57
C LYS A 2 34.08 2.72 42.15
N PHE A 3 33.51 1.98 43.11
CA PHE A 3 32.47 0.98 42.84
C PHE A 3 31.14 1.61 42.40
N PHE A 4 30.70 2.68 43.07
CA PHE A 4 29.49 3.41 42.68
C PHE A 4 29.64 4.07 41.30
N THR A 5 30.79 4.65 40.99
CA THR A 5 31.04 5.23 39.65
C THR A 5 30.96 4.18 38.54
N LYS A 6 31.52 2.97 38.76
CA LYS A 6 31.41 1.86 37.81
C LYS A 6 29.95 1.40 37.63
N LEU A 7 29.19 1.32 38.72
CA LEU A 7 27.77 0.95 38.69
C LEU A 7 26.94 1.98 37.91
N THR A 8 27.16 3.27 38.13
CA THR A 8 26.49 4.35 37.39
C THR A 8 26.81 4.32 35.90
N ILE A 9 28.07 4.09 35.52
CA ILE A 9 28.47 3.98 34.10
C ILE A 9 27.82 2.76 33.44
N CYS A 10 27.77 1.62 34.14
CA CYS A 10 27.15 0.41 33.62
C CYS A 10 25.63 0.59 33.42
N LEU A 11 24.95 1.24 34.37
CA LEU A 11 23.52 1.56 34.26
C LEU A 11 23.23 2.52 33.10
N LEU A 12 24.11 3.51 32.88
CA LEU A 12 24.00 4.44 31.75
C LEU A 12 24.17 3.73 30.40
N ALA A 13 25.06 2.73 30.32
CA ALA A 13 25.27 1.94 29.12
C ALA A 13 24.05 1.08 28.75
N PHE A 14 23.33 0.51 29.74
CA PHE A 14 22.10 -0.24 29.48
C PHE A 14 20.97 0.63 28.92
N LEU A 15 20.90 1.90 29.31
CA LEU A 15 19.92 2.84 28.75
C LEU A 15 20.20 3.18 27.27
N LEU A 16 21.42 2.95 26.79
CA LEU A 16 21.80 3.21 25.39
C LEU A 16 21.58 2.00 24.46
N LEU A 17 21.19 0.82 24.99
CA LEU A 17 20.98 -0.40 24.20
C LEU A 17 19.58 -0.55 23.59
N THR A 18 18.65 0.38 23.82
CA THR A 18 17.25 0.30 23.32
C THR A 18 17.09 0.86 21.90
N SER A 19 17.93 0.44 20.94
CA SER A 19 17.93 1.02 19.58
C SER A 19 16.88 0.44 18.62
N CYS A 20 16.06 -0.52 19.05
CA CYS A 20 15.10 -1.21 18.16
C CYS A 20 13.69 -0.59 18.15
N TRP A 21 13.50 0.64 18.65
CA TRP A 21 12.18 1.28 18.77
C TRP A 21 11.47 1.50 17.41
N GLY A 22 12.19 1.41 16.30
CA GLY A 22 11.65 1.66 14.94
C GLY A 22 11.50 0.43 14.05
N ALA A 23 11.70 -0.79 14.56
CA ALA A 23 11.61 -1.99 13.74
C ALA A 23 10.16 -2.19 13.24
N LYS A 24 9.98 -2.19 11.91
CA LYS A 24 8.72 -2.53 11.25
C LYS A 24 8.91 -3.88 10.57
N GLU A 25 8.30 -4.91 11.14
CA GLU A 25 8.35 -6.25 10.57
C GLU A 25 7.38 -6.39 9.38
N ILE A 26 7.77 -7.20 8.41
CA ILE A 26 7.03 -7.40 7.15
C ILE A 26 5.60 -7.92 7.41
N GLN A 27 5.43 -8.78 8.40
CA GLN A 27 4.13 -9.34 8.79
C GLN A 27 3.21 -8.39 9.58
N HIS A 28 3.72 -7.23 10.03
CA HIS A 28 2.96 -6.28 10.84
C HIS A 28 2.46 -5.07 10.05
N GLN A 29 2.58 -5.11 8.72
CA GLN A 29 2.09 -4.06 7.82
C GLN A 29 1.41 -4.70 6.62
N SER A 30 0.48 -3.98 6.00
CA SER A 30 -0.10 -4.38 4.71
C SER A 30 0.53 -3.54 3.59
N TYR A 31 1.16 -4.18 2.61
CA TYR A 31 1.81 -3.47 1.50
C TYR A 31 0.86 -3.33 0.32
N VAL A 32 0.64 -2.10 -0.14
CA VAL A 32 -0.10 -1.84 -1.38
C VAL A 32 0.86 -2.01 -2.56
N THR A 33 0.46 -2.82 -3.55
CA THR A 33 1.22 -3.06 -4.79
C THR A 33 0.60 -2.35 -5.98
N ALA A 34 -0.73 -2.25 -6.01
CA ALA A 34 -1.43 -1.49 -7.04
C ALA A 34 -2.60 -0.68 -6.49
N ILE A 35 -2.90 0.41 -7.19
CA ILE A 35 -4.02 1.31 -6.87
C ILE A 35 -4.93 1.41 -8.08
N GLY A 36 -6.22 1.26 -7.89
CA GLY A 36 -7.24 1.57 -8.89
C GLY A 36 -7.95 2.87 -8.55
N ILE A 37 -8.22 3.70 -9.55
CA ILE A 37 -8.98 4.94 -9.41
C ILE A 37 -10.11 4.94 -10.42
N ASP A 38 -11.32 5.12 -9.93
CA ASP A 38 -12.53 5.31 -10.73
C ASP A 38 -13.24 6.62 -10.34
N PHE A 39 -14.19 7.02 -11.16
CA PHE A 39 -15.10 8.10 -10.93
C PHE A 39 -16.51 7.65 -11.34
N GLU A 40 -17.39 7.50 -10.36
CA GLU A 40 -18.76 7.01 -10.52
C GLU A 40 -19.67 7.74 -9.53
N ASP A 41 -20.92 8.00 -9.91
CA ASP A 41 -21.92 8.68 -9.06
C ASP A 41 -21.44 10.02 -8.43
N ASP A 42 -20.70 10.81 -9.20
CA ASP A 42 -20.06 12.08 -8.78
C ASP A 42 -19.03 11.95 -7.64
N GLU A 43 -18.53 10.73 -7.39
CA GLU A 43 -17.51 10.43 -6.39
C GLU A 43 -16.30 9.71 -7.00
N TYR A 44 -15.13 9.95 -6.41
CA TYR A 44 -13.97 9.12 -6.68
C TYR A 44 -14.11 7.79 -5.95
N VAL A 45 -13.65 6.71 -6.57
CA VAL A 45 -13.57 5.38 -5.96
C VAL A 45 -12.13 4.91 -6.00
N LEU A 46 -11.58 4.58 -4.85
CA LEU A 46 -10.19 4.12 -4.72
C LEU A 46 -10.16 2.63 -4.37
N TYR A 47 -9.36 1.88 -5.09
CA TYR A 47 -9.16 0.45 -4.90
C TYR A 47 -7.71 0.18 -4.53
N TYR A 48 -7.47 -0.58 -3.46
CA TYR A 48 -6.13 -1.02 -3.08
C TYR A 48 -5.97 -2.52 -3.26
N GLU A 49 -4.96 -2.90 -4.03
CA GLU A 49 -4.46 -4.26 -4.08
C GLU A 49 -3.30 -4.40 -3.10
N PHE A 50 -3.46 -5.32 -2.14
CA PHE A 50 -2.42 -5.66 -1.18
C PHE A 50 -1.57 -6.85 -1.65
N LEU A 51 -0.29 -6.82 -1.30
CA LEU A 51 0.65 -7.90 -1.52
C LEU A 51 0.18 -9.17 -0.81
N ASN A 52 0.06 -10.27 -1.56
CA ASN A 52 -0.15 -11.59 -0.99
C ASN A 52 1.19 -12.23 -0.60
N TYR A 53 1.41 -12.50 0.68
CA TYR A 53 2.67 -13.11 1.15
C TYR A 53 2.83 -14.57 0.72
N SER A 54 1.74 -15.25 0.34
CA SER A 54 1.74 -16.67 -0.04
C SER A 54 2.45 -16.91 -1.38
N THR A 55 2.50 -15.90 -2.25
CA THR A 55 3.18 -15.97 -3.56
C THR A 55 4.65 -15.55 -3.49
N VAL A 56 5.04 -14.74 -2.50
CA VAL A 56 6.43 -14.28 -2.32
C VAL A 56 7.26 -15.27 -1.50
N ALA A 57 6.65 -15.92 -0.51
CA ALA A 57 7.29 -16.99 0.24
C ALA A 57 7.34 -18.27 -0.61
N LYS A 58 8.43 -18.47 -1.36
CA LYS A 58 8.76 -19.79 -1.90
C LYS A 58 8.99 -20.75 -0.73
N SER A 59 7.95 -21.39 -0.23
CA SER A 59 8.11 -22.63 0.52
C SER A 59 8.66 -23.69 -0.45
N GLU A 60 9.79 -24.31 -0.10
CA GLU A 60 10.42 -25.43 -0.83
C GLU A 60 9.54 -26.71 -0.87
N ALA A 61 8.26 -26.61 -0.49
CA ALA A 61 7.31 -27.71 -0.51
C ALA A 61 6.60 -27.73 -1.87
N PRO A 62 6.66 -28.84 -2.63
CA PRO A 62 5.92 -28.96 -3.88
C PRO A 62 4.44 -29.09 -3.55
N GLY A 63 3.62 -28.12 -3.97
CA GLY A 63 2.16 -28.27 -3.99
C GLY A 63 1.30 -27.16 -3.37
N LEU A 64 1.83 -25.98 -3.07
CA LEU A 64 0.95 -24.81 -2.89
C LEU A 64 0.63 -24.27 -4.29
N GLY A 65 -0.56 -24.66 -4.76
CA GLY A 65 -1.02 -24.44 -6.12
C GLY A 65 -1.07 -22.98 -6.54
N GLU A 66 -1.23 -22.81 -7.85
CA GLU A 66 -1.70 -21.60 -8.52
C GLU A 66 -3.06 -21.17 -7.94
N GLY A 67 -3.06 -20.67 -6.72
CA GLY A 67 -4.17 -19.94 -6.14
C GLY A 67 -4.17 -18.59 -6.81
N LYS A 68 -5.14 -18.35 -7.71
CA LYS A 68 -5.50 -17.00 -8.15
C LYS A 68 -5.41 -16.09 -6.94
N SER A 69 -4.59 -15.05 -7.05
CA SER A 69 -4.46 -14.02 -6.02
C SER A 69 -5.87 -13.57 -5.68
N GLU A 70 -6.38 -13.99 -4.53
CA GLU A 70 -7.61 -13.44 -3.99
C GLU A 70 -7.22 -12.04 -3.54
N ILE A 71 -7.27 -11.11 -4.50
CA ILE A 71 -6.88 -9.73 -4.28
C ILE A 71 -7.85 -9.23 -3.23
N ALA A 72 -7.35 -9.01 -2.02
CA ALA A 72 -8.09 -8.29 -1.01
C ALA A 72 -8.17 -6.84 -1.50
N ILE A 73 -9.19 -6.53 -2.29
CA ILE A 73 -9.42 -5.18 -2.80
C ILE A 73 -10.14 -4.42 -1.69
N ALA A 74 -9.42 -3.54 -1.00
CA ALA A 74 -10.08 -2.55 -0.16
C ALA A 74 -10.60 -1.43 -1.06
N GLN A 75 -11.87 -1.07 -0.89
CA GLN A 75 -12.54 -0.04 -1.67
C GLN A 75 -13.21 0.97 -0.75
N ALA A 76 -13.14 2.24 -1.12
CA ALA A 76 -13.95 3.30 -0.55
C ALA A 76 -14.24 4.37 -1.62
N SER A 77 -15.37 5.06 -1.49
CA SER A 77 -15.77 6.18 -2.35
C SER A 77 -15.84 7.49 -1.58
N GLY A 78 -15.73 8.62 -2.28
CA GLY A 78 -15.92 9.94 -1.70
C GLY A 78 -15.50 11.09 -2.62
N TYR A 79 -15.67 12.32 -2.14
CA TYR A 79 -15.44 13.51 -2.97
C TYR A 79 -13.97 13.86 -3.22
N THR A 80 -13.05 13.41 -2.37
CA THR A 80 -11.61 13.66 -2.55
C THR A 80 -10.80 12.41 -2.27
N LEU A 81 -9.74 12.22 -3.05
CA LEU A 81 -8.83 11.08 -2.90
C LEU A 81 -8.20 11.07 -1.50
N GLU A 82 -7.85 12.23 -0.94
CA GLU A 82 -7.27 12.32 0.41
C GLU A 82 -8.26 11.87 1.51
N TRP A 83 -9.55 12.16 1.35
CA TRP A 83 -10.57 11.72 2.31
C TRP A 83 -10.74 10.20 2.27
N ILE A 84 -10.81 9.64 1.06
CA ILE A 84 -10.96 8.19 0.84
C ILE A 84 -9.78 7.42 1.43
N ILE A 85 -8.56 7.91 1.25
CA ILE A 85 -7.35 7.33 1.85
C ILE A 85 -7.47 7.29 3.36
N GLY A 86 -7.88 8.41 3.98
CA GLY A 86 -8.09 8.46 5.42
C GLY A 86 -9.16 7.47 5.91
N GLU A 87 -10.19 7.19 5.10
CA GLU A 87 -11.21 6.20 5.43
C GLU A 87 -10.67 4.76 5.35
N ILE A 88 -9.93 4.45 4.29
CA ILE A 88 -9.27 3.13 4.15
C ILE A 88 -8.27 2.91 5.29
N GLU A 89 -7.44 3.91 5.61
CA GLU A 89 -6.49 3.84 6.72
C GLU A 89 -7.18 3.66 8.09
N ARG A 90 -8.34 4.30 8.30
CA ARG A 90 -9.15 4.13 9.52
C ARG A 90 -9.72 2.71 9.64
N ALA A 91 -10.15 2.13 8.52
CA ALA A 91 -10.73 0.80 8.47
C ALA A 91 -9.67 -0.33 8.53
N ALA A 92 -8.40 -0.02 8.23
CA ALA A 92 -7.33 -1.00 8.15
C ALA A 92 -6.99 -1.60 9.53
N ALA A 93 -6.92 -2.94 9.59
CA ALA A 93 -6.54 -3.66 10.80
C ALA A 93 -5.04 -3.50 11.15
N THR A 94 -4.20 -3.26 10.14
CA THR A 94 -2.75 -3.10 10.25
C THR A 94 -2.28 -1.86 9.51
N PRO A 95 -1.16 -1.23 9.92
CA PRO A 95 -0.61 -0.08 9.21
C PRO A 95 -0.35 -0.38 7.74
N ILE A 96 -0.88 0.47 6.85
CA ILE A 96 -0.68 0.36 5.41
C ILE A 96 0.69 0.93 5.03
N SER A 97 1.35 0.28 4.08
CA SER A 97 2.63 0.70 3.50
C SER A 97 2.50 0.87 2.00
N TYR A 98 2.76 2.09 1.53
CA TYR A 98 2.68 2.49 0.12
C TYR A 98 4.02 2.35 -0.63
N SER A 99 5.07 1.87 0.05
CA SER A 99 6.44 1.87 -0.49
C SER A 99 6.67 0.99 -1.73
N HIS A 100 5.70 0.13 -2.06
CA HIS A 100 5.78 -0.88 -3.12
C HIS A 100 4.72 -0.71 -4.22
N ILE A 101 4.05 0.45 -4.27
CA ILE A 101 3.14 0.75 -5.39
C ILE A 101 3.94 0.73 -6.69
N ASN A 102 3.56 -0.16 -7.58
CA ASN A 102 4.21 -0.32 -8.89
C ASN A 102 3.25 -0.07 -10.05
N THR A 103 1.94 -0.12 -9.81
CA THR A 103 0.93 -0.01 -10.85
C THR A 103 -0.26 0.83 -10.40
N ILE A 104 -0.79 1.63 -11.32
CA ILE A 104 -2.01 2.42 -11.16
C ILE A 104 -2.97 2.07 -12.29
N TYR A 105 -4.19 1.71 -11.95
CA TYR A 105 -5.30 1.45 -12.87
C TYR A 105 -6.26 2.63 -12.85
N LEU A 106 -6.64 3.12 -14.03
CA LEU A 106 -7.62 4.17 -14.18
C LEU A 106 -8.81 3.64 -14.97
N SER A 107 -10.01 3.98 -14.53
CA SER A 107 -11.20 3.78 -15.36
C SER A 107 -11.25 4.80 -16.50
N PRO A 108 -12.05 4.54 -17.55
CA PRO A 108 -12.26 5.50 -18.63
C PRO A 108 -12.88 6.82 -18.14
N ASN A 109 -13.73 6.78 -17.12
CA ASN A 109 -14.40 7.96 -16.56
C ASN A 109 -13.37 8.94 -15.96
N VAL A 110 -12.32 8.41 -15.32
CA VAL A 110 -11.23 9.22 -14.75
C VAL A 110 -10.36 9.88 -15.83
N LEU A 111 -10.31 9.33 -17.05
CA LEU A 111 -9.48 9.87 -18.13
C LEU A 111 -10.05 11.16 -18.74
N GLU A 112 -11.28 11.54 -18.40
CA GLU A 112 -11.83 12.83 -18.80
C GLU A 112 -10.98 13.99 -18.24
N ALA A 113 -10.87 15.07 -19.02
CA ALA A 113 -9.90 16.15 -18.75
C ALA A 113 -10.07 16.80 -17.36
N GLU A 114 -11.29 16.83 -16.83
CA GLU A 114 -11.58 17.35 -15.49
C GLU A 114 -10.97 16.46 -14.41
N HIS A 115 -11.20 15.15 -14.47
CA HIS A 115 -10.81 14.22 -13.41
C HIS A 115 -9.33 13.81 -13.50
N ILE A 116 -8.79 13.67 -14.72
CA ILE A 116 -7.40 13.24 -14.90
C ILE A 116 -6.41 14.26 -14.34
N ASN A 117 -6.74 15.56 -14.40
CA ASN A 117 -5.90 16.61 -13.82
C ASN A 117 -5.87 16.53 -12.29
N VAL A 118 -7.00 16.22 -11.66
CA VAL A 118 -7.09 16.00 -10.20
C VAL A 118 -6.23 14.78 -9.81
N VAL A 119 -6.34 13.69 -10.57
CA VAL A 119 -5.57 12.46 -10.31
C VAL A 119 -4.06 12.69 -10.51
N ILE A 120 -3.65 13.38 -11.58
CA ILE A 120 -2.24 13.69 -11.83
C ILE A 120 -1.68 14.60 -10.73
N ASP A 121 -2.42 15.63 -10.32
CA ASP A 121 -2.01 16.50 -9.21
C ASP A 121 -1.85 15.70 -7.91
N PHE A 122 -2.84 14.86 -7.60
CA PHE A 122 -2.82 14.01 -6.42
C PHE A 122 -1.61 13.05 -6.42
N LEU A 123 -1.40 12.30 -7.50
CA LEU A 123 -0.28 11.36 -7.63
C LEU A 123 1.07 12.07 -7.63
N GLY A 124 1.16 13.26 -8.23
CA GLY A 124 2.37 14.09 -8.24
C GLY A 124 2.74 14.64 -6.86
N ARG A 125 1.75 14.82 -5.97
CA ARG A 125 1.97 15.21 -4.57
C ARG A 125 2.26 14.03 -3.64
N TRP A 126 1.97 12.79 -4.04
CA TRP A 126 2.09 11.62 -3.17
C TRP A 126 3.50 11.01 -3.20
N PRO A 127 4.29 11.10 -2.11
CA PRO A 127 5.71 10.73 -2.16
C PRO A 127 5.99 9.23 -2.40
N SER A 128 4.99 8.37 -2.22
CA SER A 128 5.12 6.93 -2.38
C SER A 128 4.96 6.46 -3.83
N VAL A 129 4.38 7.30 -4.69
CA VAL A 129 4.24 7.03 -6.12
C VAL A 129 5.56 7.39 -6.80
N ARG A 130 6.14 6.42 -7.51
CA ARG A 130 7.43 6.62 -8.19
C ARG A 130 7.20 7.01 -9.64
N TYR A 131 8.15 7.71 -10.24
CA TYR A 131 8.08 8.07 -11.68
C TYR A 131 8.12 6.86 -12.62
N ASN A 132 8.49 5.67 -12.13
CA ASN A 132 8.48 4.41 -12.89
C ASN A 132 7.27 3.52 -12.55
N THR A 133 6.26 4.04 -11.87
CA THR A 133 4.99 3.36 -11.64
C THR A 133 4.23 3.25 -12.97
N TRP A 134 3.74 2.06 -13.30
CA TRP A 134 2.97 1.81 -14.51
C TRP A 134 1.57 2.39 -14.41
N LEU A 135 1.06 2.91 -15.51
CA LEU A 135 -0.31 3.41 -15.63
C LEU A 135 -1.05 2.58 -16.68
N PHE A 136 -2.18 1.99 -16.30
CA PHE A 136 -3.05 1.25 -17.21
C PHE A 136 -4.46 1.81 -17.16
N ALA A 137 -5.15 1.72 -18.29
CA ALA A 137 -6.57 1.96 -18.38
C ALA A 137 -7.22 0.88 -19.23
N SER A 138 -8.44 0.49 -18.85
CA SER A 138 -9.21 -0.57 -19.50
C SER A 138 -10.68 -0.16 -19.57
N ASN A 139 -11.43 -0.70 -20.52
CA ASN A 139 -12.88 -0.52 -20.59
C ASN A 139 -13.64 -1.45 -19.62
N SER A 140 -12.95 -2.41 -18.99
CA SER A 140 -13.51 -3.22 -17.90
C SER A 140 -13.55 -2.42 -16.61
N SER A 141 -14.31 -2.90 -15.61
CA SER A 141 -14.27 -2.32 -14.27
C SER A 141 -12.83 -2.32 -13.72
N VAL A 142 -12.53 -1.36 -12.85
CA VAL A 142 -11.21 -1.27 -12.20
C VAL A 142 -10.93 -2.54 -11.39
N GLU A 143 -11.94 -3.02 -10.65
CA GLU A 143 -11.86 -4.27 -9.89
C GLU A 143 -11.50 -5.47 -10.77
N ASP A 144 -12.20 -5.67 -11.90
CA ASP A 144 -11.91 -6.77 -12.83
C ASP A 144 -10.52 -6.64 -13.46
N THR A 145 -10.11 -5.41 -13.79
CA THR A 145 -8.81 -5.14 -14.41
C THR A 145 -7.67 -5.47 -13.44
N MET A 146 -7.85 -5.14 -12.16
CA MET A 146 -6.92 -5.51 -11.09
C MET A 146 -6.93 -7.02 -10.84
N ALA A 147 -8.12 -7.64 -10.72
CA ALA A 147 -8.28 -9.08 -10.46
C ALA A 147 -7.68 -9.97 -11.56
N ASN A 148 -7.71 -9.53 -12.81
CA ASN A 148 -7.20 -10.28 -13.96
C ASN A 148 -5.80 -9.84 -14.40
N ASN A 149 -5.05 -9.17 -13.52
CA ASN A 149 -3.70 -8.72 -13.77
C ASN A 149 -2.72 -9.91 -13.86
N ASN A 150 -2.61 -10.51 -15.04
CA ASN A 150 -1.60 -11.52 -15.38
C ASN A 150 -0.29 -10.88 -15.90
N PHE A 151 -0.08 -9.58 -15.68
CA PHE A 151 1.08 -8.88 -16.23
C PHE A 151 2.39 -9.18 -15.47
N PHE A 152 2.32 -9.88 -14.33
CA PHE A 152 3.46 -10.25 -13.48
C PHE A 152 3.41 -11.70 -12.98
#